data_AF-A0A3A2Z7A9-F1
#
_entry.id   AF-A0A3A2Z7A9-F1
#
_cell.length_a   1.000
_cell.length_b   1.000
_cell.length_c   1.000
_cell.angle_alpha   90.00
_cell.angle_beta   90.00
_cell.angle_gamma   90.00
#
_symmetry.space_group_name_H-M   'P 1'
#
loop_
_entity.id
_entity.type
_entity.pdbx_description
1 polymer ?
#
loop_
_entity_poly.entity_id
_entity_poly.type
_entity_poly.pdbx_seq_one_letter_code
_entity_poly.pdbx_strand_id
1 'polypeptide(L)'
;MRSSSFVIKVPCSSANIGPGFDVIGLALSLHLELHVTVDTSKTSSEHPLNCVVTYEDQSKSTETISVDPEVNLITRVALYVLRCHDQRAFPVETRIHIVNPIPLSRGLGSSGTAVVAGVMLGCEVGGLGLSKERLLDYCLMIERHPDNVAASLFGGFVGTYLNELKPEDIARIEIPLSEVLPAPAGGINTGQRPPEPPLGIGHYKKFQWAKEIKTIAIIPDFVVPTANARDVLPKMYTRADVVFNLQRAALLPAALGNSPPDPDMIYLAMQDKVHQPYRRTLIPGLPEILESMNPSTQPGLLGICLSGAGPTILALATDRFEEIANRIIGQFSANNISCQWKLLEPAQAGTTVEYQ
;
A
#
# COMPACT_ATOMS: atom_id res chain seq x y z
N MET A 1 26.57 18.62 15.58
CA MET A 1 25.76 18.95 14.38
C MET A 1 24.44 19.49 14.89
N ARG A 2 24.00 20.67 14.44
CA ARG A 2 22.85 21.41 15.06
C ARG A 2 21.49 21.14 14.40
N SER A 3 21.47 20.41 13.29
CA SER A 3 20.26 19.92 12.61
C SER A 3 20.49 18.50 12.11
N SER A 4 19.48 17.65 12.17
CA SER A 4 19.46 16.33 11.52
C SER A 4 18.55 16.36 10.30
N SER A 5 19.00 15.80 9.19
CA SER A 5 18.21 15.67 7.96
C SER A 5 18.23 14.23 7.46
N PHE A 6 17.09 13.74 7.00
CA PHE A 6 16.96 12.40 6.43
C PHE A 6 15.77 12.33 5.48
N VAL A 7 15.78 11.32 4.60
CA VAL A 7 14.71 11.04 3.65
C VAL A 7 14.13 9.66 3.93
N ILE A 8 12.83 9.58 4.20
CA ILE A 8 12.10 8.31 4.26
C ILE A 8 11.53 8.04 2.87
N LYS A 9 11.82 6.88 2.29
CA LYS A 9 11.22 6.42 1.03
C LYS A 9 10.34 5.21 1.29
N VAL A 10 9.08 5.29 0.86
CA VAL A 10 8.11 4.19 1.00
C VAL A 10 7.57 3.82 -0.38
N PRO A 11 7.78 2.58 -0.86
CA PRO A 11 7.23 2.15 -2.13
C PRO A 11 5.72 2.00 -2.06
N CYS A 12 5.06 2.32 -3.17
CA CYS A 12 3.66 1.96 -3.37
C CYS A 12 3.51 0.43 -3.40
N SER A 13 2.28 -0.04 -3.21
CA SER A 13 2.00 -1.46 -3.18
C SER A 13 0.77 -1.82 -3.99
N SER A 14 0.74 -3.08 -4.40
CA SER A 14 -0.43 -3.70 -4.99
C SER A 14 -0.79 -4.94 -4.21
N ALA A 15 -2.03 -5.00 -3.77
CA ALA A 15 -2.60 -6.12 -3.04
C ALA A 15 -3.26 -7.15 -3.96
N ASN A 16 -3.56 -8.31 -3.39
CA ASN A 16 -4.26 -9.46 -3.96
C ASN A 16 -3.48 -10.24 -5.01
N ILE A 17 -2.93 -9.57 -6.04
CA ILE A 17 -2.18 -10.19 -7.15
C ILE A 17 -2.88 -11.47 -7.67
N GLY A 18 -4.11 -11.31 -8.20
CA GLY A 18 -4.96 -12.44 -8.59
C GLY A 18 -5.65 -13.09 -7.37
N PRO A 19 -5.43 -14.39 -7.08
CA PRO A 19 -6.16 -15.15 -6.05
C PRO A 19 -5.80 -14.77 -4.61
N GLY A 20 -4.75 -14.00 -4.36
CA GLY A 20 -4.18 -13.76 -3.03
C GLY A 20 -4.94 -12.72 -2.20
N PHE A 21 -6.27 -12.75 -2.23
CA PHE A 21 -7.15 -11.76 -1.61
C PHE A 21 -6.84 -11.54 -0.11
N ASP A 22 -6.54 -10.28 0.27
CA ASP A 22 -6.14 -9.84 1.63
C ASP A 22 -4.92 -10.58 2.22
N VAL A 23 -4.13 -11.29 1.39
CA VAL A 23 -2.99 -12.13 1.82
C VAL A 23 -1.70 -11.73 1.10
N ILE A 24 -1.76 -11.52 -0.21
CA ILE A 24 -0.59 -11.32 -1.05
C ILE A 24 -0.43 -9.84 -1.39
N GLY A 25 0.79 -9.32 -1.23
CA GLY A 25 1.16 -7.96 -1.58
C GLY A 25 2.44 -7.89 -2.40
N LEU A 26 2.55 -6.89 -3.27
CA LEU A 26 3.73 -6.59 -4.07
C LEU A 26 4.10 -5.12 -3.93
N ALA A 27 5.30 -4.85 -3.43
CA ALA A 27 5.86 -3.49 -3.40
C ALA A 27 6.36 -3.12 -4.79
N LEU A 28 6.08 -1.91 -5.26
CA LEU A 28 6.44 -1.46 -6.62
C LEU A 28 7.33 -0.21 -6.56
N SER A 29 8.17 -0.04 -7.58
CA SER A 29 9.27 0.95 -7.65
C SER A 29 8.84 2.42 -7.79
N LEU A 30 7.69 2.81 -7.27
CA LEU A 30 7.17 4.18 -7.23
C LEU A 30 7.06 4.60 -5.76
N HIS A 31 7.81 5.60 -5.33
CA HIS A 31 8.00 5.87 -3.90
C HIS A 31 7.37 7.20 -3.47
N LEU A 32 6.68 7.18 -2.33
CA LEU A 32 6.40 8.37 -1.53
C LEU A 32 7.69 8.75 -0.79
N GLU A 33 8.09 10.01 -0.84
CA GLU A 33 9.27 10.50 -0.12
C GLU A 33 8.88 11.53 0.94
N LEU A 34 9.44 11.36 2.14
CA LEU A 34 9.40 12.38 3.21
C LEU A 34 10.80 12.93 3.41
N HIS A 35 11.01 14.18 3.02
CA HIS A 35 12.23 14.92 3.29
C HIS A 35 12.06 15.62 4.64
N VAL A 36 12.78 15.15 5.66
CA VAL A 36 12.60 15.56 7.05
C VAL A 36 13.82 16.30 7.55
N THR A 37 13.60 17.44 8.21
CA THR A 37 14.66 18.19 8.90
C THR A 37 14.19 18.52 10.32
N VAL A 38 15.07 18.32 11.30
CA VAL A 38 14.82 18.68 12.70
C VAL A 38 15.91 19.65 13.17
N ASP A 39 15.53 20.87 13.52
CA ASP A 39 16.46 21.90 14.02
C ASP A 39 16.58 21.85 15.56
N THR A 40 17.54 21.05 16.02
CA THR A 40 17.83 20.89 17.46
C THR A 40 18.48 22.10 18.12
N SER A 41 18.80 23.16 17.36
CA SER A 41 19.38 24.39 17.93
C SER A 41 18.34 25.30 18.59
N LYS A 42 17.06 25.12 18.24
CA LYS A 42 15.94 25.88 18.80
C LYS A 42 15.33 25.14 19.99
N THR A 43 14.94 25.90 21.01
CA THR A 43 14.32 25.38 22.24
C THR A 43 12.80 25.51 22.27
N SER A 44 12.22 26.22 21.30
CA SER A 44 10.77 26.42 21.12
C SER A 44 10.43 26.57 19.64
N SER A 45 9.19 26.24 19.28
CA SER A 45 8.64 26.48 17.95
C SER A 45 7.40 27.38 18.04
N GLU A 46 7.19 28.21 17.02
CA GLU A 46 5.96 28.98 16.85
C GLU A 46 4.89 28.17 16.07
N HIS A 47 5.29 27.02 15.51
CA HIS A 47 4.41 26.18 14.72
C HIS A 47 3.62 25.19 15.60
N PRO A 48 2.35 24.93 15.28
CA PRO A 48 1.57 23.92 16.00
C PRO A 48 2.26 22.56 15.92
N LEU A 49 2.26 21.84 17.05
CA LEU A 49 2.93 20.54 17.21
C LEU A 49 4.42 20.54 16.86
N ASN A 50 5.08 21.70 16.82
CA ASN A 50 6.46 21.90 16.37
C ASN A 50 6.72 21.46 14.92
N CYS A 51 5.68 21.37 14.08
CA CYS A 51 5.76 20.73 12.77
C CYS A 51 5.25 21.65 11.65
N VAL A 52 5.99 21.69 10.55
CA VAL A 52 5.55 22.30 9.28
C VAL A 52 5.54 21.24 8.20
N VAL A 53 4.41 21.08 7.52
CA VAL A 53 4.26 20.16 6.38
C VAL A 53 4.13 20.96 5.10
N THR A 54 4.80 20.49 4.05
CA THR A 54 4.60 20.93 2.67
C THR A 54 4.38 19.70 1.80
N TYR A 55 3.66 19.86 0.69
CA TYR A 55 3.25 18.74 -0.14
C TYR A 55 3.45 19.08 -1.63
N GLU A 56 4.15 18.20 -2.33
CA GLU A 56 4.36 18.22 -3.77
C GLU A 56 3.62 17.03 -4.40
N ASP A 57 2.54 17.33 -5.14
CA ASP A 57 1.83 16.31 -5.90
C ASP A 57 2.51 16.05 -7.25
N GLN A 58 2.99 14.84 -7.45
CA GLN A 58 3.48 14.34 -8.74
C GLN A 58 2.58 13.24 -9.32
N SER A 59 1.48 12.91 -8.63
CA SER A 59 0.56 11.84 -8.99
C SER A 59 -0.48 12.26 -10.04
N LYS A 60 -0.60 13.58 -10.30
CA LYS A 60 -1.66 14.20 -11.12
C LYS A 60 -3.06 13.93 -10.56
N SER A 61 -3.17 13.76 -9.24
CA SER A 61 -4.47 13.62 -8.59
C SER A 61 -5.19 14.96 -8.59
N THR A 62 -6.52 14.93 -8.63
CA THR A 62 -7.36 16.11 -8.39
C THR A 62 -7.72 16.28 -6.91
N GLU A 63 -7.39 15.28 -6.09
CA GLU A 63 -7.62 15.31 -4.64
C GLU A 63 -6.61 16.25 -3.96
N THR A 64 -7.09 17.08 -3.03
CA THR A 64 -6.23 17.96 -2.24
C THR A 64 -5.91 17.31 -0.90
N ILE A 65 -4.63 17.28 -0.54
CA ILE A 65 -4.16 16.77 0.75
C ILE A 65 -3.93 17.95 1.69
N SER A 66 -4.48 17.87 2.90
CA SER A 66 -4.24 18.87 3.94
C SER A 66 -2.77 18.87 4.36
N VAL A 67 -2.18 20.06 4.42
CA VAL A 67 -0.82 20.29 4.97
C VAL A 67 -0.86 20.70 6.45
N ASP A 68 -2.04 20.68 7.07
CA ASP A 68 -2.16 20.86 8.52
C ASP A 68 -1.65 19.58 9.23
N PRO A 69 -0.60 19.67 10.08
CA PRO A 69 -0.08 18.53 10.83
C PRO A 69 -1.12 17.83 11.73
N GLU A 70 -2.20 18.49 12.13
CA GLU A 70 -3.27 17.89 12.94
C GLU A 70 -4.25 17.05 12.10
N VAL A 71 -4.29 17.29 10.78
CA VAL A 71 -5.24 16.68 9.85
C VAL A 71 -4.57 15.68 8.90
N ASN A 72 -3.33 15.94 8.48
CA ASN A 72 -2.60 15.09 7.55
C ASN A 72 -2.41 13.67 8.12
N LEU A 73 -2.73 12.64 7.32
CA LEU A 73 -2.68 11.25 7.78
C LEU A 73 -1.28 10.84 8.26
N ILE A 74 -0.23 11.21 7.53
CA ILE A 74 1.16 10.83 7.84
C ILE A 74 1.57 11.41 9.20
N THR A 75 1.28 12.70 9.45
CA THR A 75 1.62 13.34 10.72
C THR A 75 0.77 12.82 11.87
N ARG A 76 -0.52 12.53 11.64
CA ARG A 76 -1.40 11.94 12.66
C ARG A 76 -0.92 10.56 13.10
N VAL A 77 -0.50 9.73 12.14
CA VAL A 77 0.08 8.42 12.43
C VAL A 77 1.40 8.56 13.17
N ALA A 78 2.28 9.48 12.76
CA ALA A 78 3.53 9.74 13.47
C ALA A 78 3.28 10.21 14.92
N LEU A 79 2.31 11.11 15.14
CA LEU A 79 1.92 11.56 16.47
C LEU A 79 1.37 10.42 17.32
N TYR A 80 0.63 9.48 16.75
CA TYR A 80 0.18 8.30 17.48
C TYR A 80 1.37 7.48 17.99
N VAL A 81 2.36 7.19 17.13
CA VAL A 81 3.58 6.48 17.52
C VAL A 81 4.34 7.25 18.61
N LEU A 82 4.53 8.56 18.44
CA LEU A 82 5.20 9.42 19.43
C LEU A 82 4.47 9.41 20.78
N ARG A 83 3.14 9.57 20.77
CA ARG A 83 2.32 9.62 21.98
C ARG A 83 2.26 8.28 22.71
N CYS A 84 2.34 7.17 22.00
CA CYS A 84 2.56 5.86 22.61
C CYS A 84 3.87 5.79 23.39
N HIS A 85 4.86 6.64 23.08
CA HIS A 85 6.17 6.71 23.73
C HIS A 85 6.36 8.01 24.53
N ASP A 86 5.27 8.56 25.07
CA ASP A 86 5.25 9.76 25.93
C ASP A 86 5.77 11.06 25.29
N GLN A 87 5.91 11.09 23.96
CA GLN A 87 6.24 12.28 23.18
C GLN A 87 4.96 12.90 22.61
N ARG A 88 4.58 14.09 23.10
CA ARG A 88 3.25 14.67 22.83
C ARG A 88 3.13 15.44 21.52
N ALA A 89 4.26 15.90 20.99
CA ALA A 89 4.40 16.65 19.76
C ALA A 89 5.68 16.21 19.05
N PHE A 90 5.89 16.68 17.81
CA PHE A 90 7.15 16.46 17.12
C PHE A 90 8.31 17.14 17.88
N PRO A 91 9.56 16.70 17.66
CA PRO A 91 10.73 17.47 18.06
C PRO A 91 10.63 18.92 17.63
N VAL A 92 11.20 19.83 18.44
CA VAL A 92 11.16 21.26 18.16
C VAL A 92 11.68 21.53 16.76
N GLU A 93 10.87 22.25 15.97
CA GLU A 93 11.21 22.69 14.61
C GLU A 93 11.45 21.54 13.64
N THR A 94 10.49 20.63 13.59
CA THR A 94 10.40 19.59 12.57
C THR A 94 9.78 20.15 11.29
N ARG A 95 10.43 19.95 10.16
CA ARG A 95 9.92 20.26 8.82
C ARG A 95 9.82 18.99 8.01
N ILE A 96 8.69 18.80 7.33
CA ILE A 96 8.40 17.64 6.50
C ILE A 96 7.98 18.16 5.13
N HIS A 97 8.74 17.79 4.11
CA HIS A 97 8.37 18.00 2.72
C HIS A 97 8.02 16.66 2.08
N ILE A 98 6.76 16.53 1.68
CA ILE A 98 6.18 15.30 1.15
C ILE A 98 6.20 15.37 -0.37
N VAL A 99 6.86 14.42 -1.03
CA VAL A 99 6.84 14.27 -2.49
C VAL A 99 6.08 13.00 -2.83
N ASN A 100 4.90 13.13 -3.44
CA ASN A 100 4.02 11.99 -3.70
C ASN A 100 3.73 11.79 -5.19
N PRO A 101 4.39 10.81 -5.85
CA PRO A 101 4.08 10.44 -7.23
C PRO A 101 3.02 9.34 -7.35
N ILE A 102 2.47 8.84 -6.24
CA ILE A 102 1.53 7.71 -6.20
C ILE A 102 0.09 8.22 -6.38
N PRO A 103 -0.65 7.76 -7.40
CA PRO A 103 -2.05 8.14 -7.60
C PRO A 103 -2.94 7.79 -6.41
N LEU A 104 -3.57 8.81 -5.84
CA LEU A 104 -4.49 8.68 -4.71
C LEU A 104 -5.75 7.93 -5.14
N SER A 105 -6.25 7.05 -4.27
CA SER A 105 -7.51 6.31 -4.47
C SER A 105 -7.59 5.51 -5.79
N ARG A 106 -6.45 5.15 -6.42
CA ARG A 106 -6.42 4.39 -7.67
C ARG A 106 -6.09 2.89 -7.53
N GLY A 107 -5.86 2.38 -6.32
CA GLY A 107 -5.52 0.96 -6.11
C GLY A 107 -4.02 0.64 -6.07
N LEU A 108 -3.14 1.65 -5.98
CA LEU A 108 -1.69 1.48 -5.79
C LEU A 108 -1.25 1.64 -4.32
N GLY A 109 -2.09 1.20 -3.37
CA GLY A 109 -1.72 1.14 -1.95
C GLY A 109 -1.38 2.48 -1.31
N SER A 110 -1.94 3.60 -1.81
CA SER A 110 -1.59 4.95 -1.32
C SER A 110 -1.88 5.15 0.17
N SER A 111 -2.95 4.57 0.71
CA SER A 111 -3.26 4.62 2.15
C SER A 111 -2.20 3.87 2.96
N GLY A 112 -1.97 2.60 2.66
CA GLY A 112 -0.97 1.79 3.36
C GLY A 112 0.43 2.38 3.27
N THR A 113 0.78 2.98 2.14
CA THR A 113 2.05 3.70 1.96
C THR A 113 2.13 4.90 2.91
N ALA A 114 1.08 5.72 3.02
CA ALA A 114 1.03 6.87 3.93
C ALA A 114 1.06 6.46 5.41
N VAL A 115 0.39 5.36 5.77
CA VAL A 115 0.43 4.78 7.13
C VAL A 115 1.84 4.33 7.47
N VAL A 116 2.49 3.54 6.59
CA VAL A 116 3.88 3.09 6.78
C VAL A 116 4.84 4.28 6.89
N ALA A 117 4.65 5.31 6.05
CA ALA A 117 5.45 6.53 6.09
C ALA A 117 5.28 7.28 7.42
N GLY A 118 4.07 7.40 7.93
CA GLY A 118 3.79 8.03 9.22
C GLY A 118 4.35 7.24 10.40
N VAL A 119 4.23 5.91 10.38
CA VAL A 119 4.78 5.05 11.44
C VAL A 119 6.31 5.15 11.47
N MET A 120 6.95 5.08 10.30
CA MET A 120 8.40 5.26 10.18
C MET A 120 8.83 6.67 10.61
N LEU A 121 8.11 7.71 10.18
CA LEU A 121 8.37 9.09 10.59
C LEU A 121 8.34 9.25 12.10
N GLY A 122 7.30 8.74 12.78
CA GLY A 122 7.19 8.80 14.25
C GLY A 122 8.32 8.05 14.94
N CYS A 123 8.76 6.91 14.40
CA CYS A 123 9.91 6.16 14.91
C CYS A 123 11.22 6.94 14.78
N GLU A 124 11.49 7.53 13.61
CA GLU A 124 12.74 8.25 13.33
C GLU A 124 12.83 9.56 14.11
N VAL A 125 11.81 10.42 14.02
CA VAL A 125 11.83 11.72 14.74
C VAL A 125 11.79 11.53 16.26
N GLY A 126 11.17 10.45 16.74
CA GLY A 126 11.11 10.11 18.16
C GLY A 126 12.37 9.43 18.69
N GLY A 127 13.31 9.04 17.82
CA GLY A 127 14.52 8.30 18.22
C GLY A 127 14.19 6.95 18.88
N LEU A 128 13.13 6.27 18.43
CA LEU A 128 12.56 5.12 19.14
C LEU A 128 13.27 3.79 18.85
N GLY A 129 13.93 3.67 17.70
CA GLY A 129 14.68 2.46 17.33
C GLY A 129 13.82 1.20 17.23
N LEU A 130 12.55 1.33 16.81
CA LEU A 130 11.62 0.20 16.68
C LEU A 130 12.04 -0.72 15.52
N SER A 131 11.89 -2.03 15.70
CA SER A 131 12.11 -2.99 14.62
C SER A 131 11.00 -2.91 13.57
N LYS A 132 11.26 -3.35 12.32
CA LYS A 132 10.23 -3.36 11.27
C LYS A 132 9.02 -4.22 11.65
N GLU A 133 9.20 -5.29 12.42
CA GLU A 133 8.10 -6.11 12.94
C GLU A 133 7.23 -5.30 13.91
N ARG A 134 7.84 -4.47 14.77
CA ARG A 134 7.07 -3.58 15.64
C ARG A 134 6.38 -2.47 14.86
N LEU A 135 7.03 -1.92 13.84
CA LEU A 135 6.40 -0.95 12.93
C LEU A 135 5.19 -1.57 12.22
N LEU A 136 5.26 -2.85 11.85
CA LEU A 136 4.11 -3.57 11.28
C LEU A 136 2.92 -3.59 12.26
N ASP A 137 3.13 -3.86 13.55
CA ASP A 137 2.04 -3.83 14.54
C ASP A 137 1.35 -2.45 14.59
N TYR A 138 2.14 -1.37 14.57
CA TYR A 138 1.61 -0.01 14.50
C TYR A 138 0.82 0.23 13.21
N CYS A 139 1.32 -0.26 12.08
CA CYS A 139 0.62 -0.16 10.80
C CYS A 139 -0.70 -0.94 10.83
N LEU A 140 -0.72 -2.16 11.36
CA LEU A 140 -1.90 -3.05 11.39
C LEU A 140 -2.98 -2.58 12.36
N MET A 141 -2.59 -1.84 13.40
CA MET A 141 -3.54 -1.16 14.28
C MET A 141 -4.34 -0.09 13.55
N ILE A 142 -3.75 0.51 12.50
CA ILE A 142 -4.36 1.58 11.72
C ILE A 142 -5.05 1.04 10.47
N GLU A 143 -4.33 0.22 9.70
CA GLU A 143 -4.77 -0.40 8.45
C GLU A 143 -4.85 -1.91 8.63
N ARG A 144 -6.07 -2.43 8.74
CA ARG A 144 -6.30 -3.85 9.05
C ARG A 144 -5.97 -4.81 7.91
N HIS A 145 -5.58 -4.31 6.74
CA HIS A 145 -5.20 -5.12 5.58
C HIS A 145 -3.68 -5.27 5.56
N PRO A 146 -3.15 -6.46 5.88
CA PRO A 146 -1.72 -6.63 6.07
C PRO A 146 -0.92 -6.63 4.76
N ASP A 147 -1.56 -6.95 3.64
CA ASP A 147 -0.94 -7.11 2.34
C ASP A 147 -0.23 -5.84 1.82
N ASN A 148 -0.91 -4.69 1.82
CA ASN A 148 -0.34 -3.42 1.34
C ASN A 148 0.74 -2.91 2.30
N VAL A 149 0.46 -2.87 3.61
CA VAL A 149 1.40 -2.34 4.61
C VAL A 149 2.65 -3.20 4.71
N ALA A 150 2.54 -4.52 4.69
CA ALA A 150 3.71 -5.40 4.72
C ALA A 150 4.52 -5.28 3.43
N ALA A 151 3.87 -5.20 2.27
CA ALA A 151 4.57 -4.98 1.01
C ALA A 151 5.35 -3.66 1.05
N SER A 152 4.71 -2.54 1.40
CA SER A 152 5.36 -1.23 1.48
C SER A 152 6.49 -1.19 2.51
N LEU A 153 6.34 -1.87 3.66
CA LEU A 153 7.33 -1.86 4.75
C LEU A 153 8.54 -2.76 4.50
N PHE A 154 8.32 -4.00 4.04
CA PHE A 154 9.37 -5.02 3.89
C PHE A 154 9.88 -5.17 2.45
N GLY A 155 9.09 -4.75 1.47
CA GLY A 155 9.47 -4.77 0.06
C GLY A 155 9.33 -6.12 -0.64
N GLY A 156 9.37 -6.05 -1.96
CA GLY A 156 9.24 -7.18 -2.88
C GLY A 156 7.86 -7.82 -2.82
N PHE A 157 7.83 -9.12 -3.06
CA PHE A 157 6.61 -9.91 -3.10
C PHE A 157 6.41 -10.66 -1.77
N VAL A 158 5.29 -10.43 -1.12
CA VAL A 158 5.04 -10.92 0.24
C VAL A 158 3.70 -11.65 0.35
N GLY A 159 3.66 -12.64 1.24
CA GLY A 159 2.44 -13.23 1.76
C GLY A 159 2.29 -12.86 3.23
N THR A 160 1.06 -12.65 3.67
CA THR A 160 0.75 -12.14 5.01
C THR A 160 -0.41 -12.88 5.64
N TYR A 161 -0.46 -12.89 6.97
CA TYR A 161 -1.63 -13.35 7.72
C TYR A 161 -1.70 -12.63 9.07
N LEU A 162 -2.90 -12.54 9.61
CA LEU A 162 -3.15 -12.02 10.96
C LEU A 162 -3.15 -13.17 11.96
N ASN A 163 -2.58 -12.95 13.13
CA ASN A 163 -2.59 -13.95 14.20
C ASN A 163 -3.95 -14.00 14.90
N GLU A 164 -4.27 -15.18 15.46
CA GLU A 164 -5.30 -15.25 16.48
C GLU A 164 -4.79 -14.60 17.76
N LEU A 165 -5.37 -13.44 18.08
CA LEU A 165 -5.02 -12.67 19.26
C LEU A 165 -5.93 -13.02 20.43
N LYS A 166 -5.47 -12.72 21.64
CA LYS A 166 -6.31 -12.86 22.83
C LYS A 166 -7.52 -11.91 22.73
N PRO A 167 -8.67 -12.24 23.35
CA PRO A 167 -9.86 -11.38 23.29
C PRO A 167 -9.60 -9.93 23.70
N GLU A 168 -8.72 -9.71 24.68
CA GLU A 168 -8.31 -8.38 25.14
C GLU A 168 -7.57 -7.57 24.06
N ASP A 169 -6.75 -8.24 23.25
CA ASP A 169 -5.98 -7.64 22.16
C ASP A 169 -6.85 -7.42 20.92
N ILE A 170 -7.83 -8.30 20.65
CA ILE A 170 -8.85 -8.12 19.60
C ILE A 170 -9.65 -6.85 19.87
N ALA A 171 -10.14 -6.67 21.10
CA ALA A 171 -10.90 -5.48 21.49
C ALA A 171 -10.11 -4.18 21.25
N ARG A 172 -8.77 -4.20 21.36
CA ARG A 172 -7.91 -3.06 21.06
C ARG A 172 -7.81 -2.77 19.56
N ILE A 173 -7.67 -3.81 18.73
CA ILE A 173 -7.63 -3.65 17.26
C ILE A 173 -8.99 -3.20 16.71
N GLU A 174 -10.08 -3.64 17.35
CA GLU A 174 -11.43 -3.27 16.94
C GLU A 174 -11.76 -1.79 17.14
N ILE A 175 -10.98 -1.08 17.96
CA ILE A 175 -11.08 0.37 18.13
C ILE A 175 -10.98 1.04 16.75
N PRO A 176 -12.02 1.75 16.29
CA PRO A 176 -12.01 2.43 15.00
C PRO A 176 -10.78 3.32 14.85
N LEU A 177 -10.29 3.46 13.61
CA LEU A 177 -9.22 4.42 13.32
C LEU A 177 -9.59 5.83 13.77
N SER A 178 -10.88 6.19 13.78
CA SER A 178 -11.42 7.45 14.33
C SER A 178 -11.41 7.55 15.86
N GLU A 179 -11.11 6.48 16.58
CA GLU A 179 -10.94 6.48 18.04
C GLU A 179 -9.46 6.41 18.42
N VAL A 180 -8.63 5.73 17.61
CA VAL A 180 -7.15 5.77 17.72
C VAL A 180 -6.58 7.11 17.20
N LEU A 181 -7.19 7.63 16.13
CA LEU A 181 -6.94 8.91 15.47
C LEU A 181 -8.30 9.60 15.22
N PRO A 182 -8.91 10.27 16.21
CA PRO A 182 -10.13 11.04 15.96
C PRO A 182 -9.91 12.20 15.00
N ALA A 183 -10.93 12.49 14.19
CA ALA A 183 -11.09 13.77 13.52
C ALA A 183 -12.05 14.61 14.38
N PRO A 184 -11.63 15.71 15.03
CA PRO A 184 -10.28 16.24 15.23
C PRO A 184 -9.79 15.97 16.67
N ALA A 185 -9.08 14.87 16.92
CA ALA A 185 -8.30 14.66 18.15
C ALA A 185 -7.15 13.63 17.99
N GLY A 186 -6.51 13.61 16.81
CA GLY A 186 -5.09 13.24 16.72
C GLY A 186 -4.15 14.41 17.02
N GLY A 187 -4.69 15.63 17.05
CA GLY A 187 -3.98 16.89 17.35
C GLY A 187 -4.14 17.36 18.79
N ILE A 188 -5.33 17.23 19.40
CA ILE A 188 -5.54 17.61 20.80
C ILE A 188 -4.77 16.65 21.72
N ASN A 189 -3.84 17.20 22.50
CA ASN A 189 -3.20 16.48 23.59
C ASN A 189 -4.22 16.30 24.72
N THR A 190 -4.87 15.13 24.78
CA THR A 190 -5.84 14.79 25.84
C THR A 190 -5.18 14.54 27.20
N GLY A 191 -3.83 14.54 27.27
CA GLY A 191 -3.06 14.11 28.43
C GLY A 191 -3.03 12.59 28.63
N GLN A 192 -3.91 11.83 27.97
CA GLN A 192 -3.95 10.38 28.07
C GLN A 192 -2.97 9.72 27.09
N ARG A 193 -2.37 8.60 27.49
CA ARG A 193 -1.52 7.80 26.61
C ARG A 193 -2.42 6.94 25.71
N PRO A 194 -2.32 7.04 24.38
CA PRO A 194 -3.10 6.19 23.48
C PRO A 194 -2.67 4.73 23.64
N PRO A 195 -3.58 3.76 23.38
CA PRO A 195 -3.25 2.35 23.52
C PRO A 195 -2.13 1.96 22.55
N GLU A 196 -1.12 1.30 23.08
CA GLU A 196 -0.12 0.65 22.24
C GLU A 196 -0.73 -0.54 21.50
N PRO A 197 -0.29 -0.79 20.25
CA PRO A 197 -0.75 -1.96 19.52
C PRO A 197 -0.26 -3.24 20.20
N PRO A 198 -1.07 -4.32 20.22
CA PRO A 198 -0.60 -5.65 20.61
C PRO A 198 0.67 -6.05 19.87
N LEU A 199 1.47 -6.94 20.45
CA LEU A 199 2.67 -7.46 19.79
C LEU A 199 2.31 -8.63 18.87
N GLY A 200 2.83 -8.61 17.65
CA GLY A 200 2.65 -9.70 16.69
C GLY A 200 1.22 -9.78 16.17
N ILE A 201 0.64 -8.66 15.74
CA ILE A 201 -0.71 -8.62 15.15
C ILE A 201 -0.76 -9.44 13.85
N GLY A 202 0.31 -9.35 13.06
CA GLY A 202 0.42 -10.06 11.80
C GLY A 202 1.84 -10.54 11.51
N HIS A 203 1.93 -11.49 10.60
CA HIS A 203 3.18 -12.02 10.09
C HIS A 203 3.25 -11.84 8.59
N TYR A 204 4.49 -11.79 8.09
CA TYR A 204 4.77 -11.75 6.68
C TYR A 204 5.83 -12.79 6.30
N LYS A 205 5.82 -13.18 5.04
CA LYS A 205 6.88 -13.95 4.41
C LYS A 205 7.18 -13.32 3.06
N LYS A 206 8.43 -12.96 2.83
CA LYS A 206 8.90 -12.56 1.51
C LYS A 206 9.10 -13.81 0.64
N PHE A 207 8.50 -13.79 -0.54
CA PHE A 207 8.63 -14.80 -1.57
C PHE A 207 9.72 -14.43 -2.57
N GLN A 208 10.14 -15.42 -3.34
CA GLN A 208 11.03 -15.18 -4.48
C GLN A 208 10.24 -14.49 -5.61
N TRP A 209 10.96 -13.76 -6.44
CA TRP A 209 10.42 -13.10 -7.62
C TRP A 209 11.41 -13.25 -8.77
N ALA A 210 10.93 -13.76 -9.91
CA ALA A 210 11.73 -13.87 -11.11
C ALA A 210 12.03 -12.48 -11.68
N LYS A 211 13.31 -12.13 -11.79
CA LYS A 211 13.80 -10.80 -12.20
C LYS A 211 13.35 -10.37 -13.59
N GLU A 212 12.97 -11.33 -14.42
CA GLU A 212 12.45 -11.13 -15.78
C GLU A 212 11.05 -10.51 -15.76
N ILE A 213 10.29 -10.71 -14.67
CA ILE A 213 8.91 -10.23 -14.54
C ILE A 213 8.92 -8.77 -14.11
N LYS A 214 8.29 -7.92 -14.94
CA LYS A 214 7.97 -6.53 -14.63
C LYS A 214 6.46 -6.33 -14.55
N THR A 215 6.06 -5.22 -13.95
CA THR A 215 4.67 -4.86 -13.70
C THR A 215 4.30 -3.64 -14.54
N ILE A 216 3.32 -3.80 -15.41
CA ILE A 216 2.70 -2.70 -16.15
C ILE A 216 1.47 -2.27 -15.33
N ALA A 217 1.54 -1.09 -14.72
CA ALA A 217 0.41 -0.50 -13.99
C ALA A 217 -0.36 0.42 -14.94
N ILE A 218 -1.57 0.01 -15.33
CA ILE A 218 -2.52 0.84 -16.10
C ILE A 218 -3.44 1.55 -15.10
N ILE A 219 -3.45 2.87 -15.11
CA ILE A 219 -4.13 3.74 -14.16
C ILE A 219 -5.24 4.49 -14.92
N PRO A 220 -6.49 4.00 -14.88
CA PRO A 220 -7.63 4.66 -15.52
C PRO A 220 -8.01 5.94 -14.82
N ASP A 221 -8.55 6.93 -15.56
CA ASP A 221 -8.91 8.25 -15.06
C ASP A 221 -10.30 8.30 -14.36
N PHE A 222 -10.55 7.38 -13.44
CA PHE A 222 -11.63 7.46 -12.47
C PHE A 222 -11.23 6.83 -11.13
N VAL A 223 -12.08 6.97 -10.12
CA VAL A 223 -11.86 6.42 -8.77
C VAL A 223 -12.94 5.40 -8.44
N VAL A 224 -12.55 4.31 -7.79
CA VAL A 224 -13.46 3.34 -7.20
C VAL A 224 -13.26 3.38 -5.68
N PRO A 225 -14.26 3.84 -4.90
CA PRO A 225 -14.15 3.82 -3.44
C PRO A 225 -13.91 2.40 -2.91
N THR A 226 -12.96 2.25 -1.99
CA THR A 226 -12.61 0.94 -1.42
C THR A 226 -13.79 0.27 -0.71
N ALA A 227 -14.67 1.05 -0.09
CA ALA A 227 -15.90 0.57 0.52
C ALA A 227 -16.81 -0.12 -0.52
N ASN A 228 -17.08 0.56 -1.64
CA ASN A 228 -17.89 0.01 -2.74
C ASN A 228 -17.27 -1.30 -3.29
N ALA A 229 -15.94 -1.34 -3.42
CA ALA A 229 -15.24 -2.54 -3.89
C ALA A 229 -15.29 -3.72 -2.90
N ARG A 230 -15.58 -3.49 -1.62
CA ARG A 230 -15.86 -4.54 -0.63
C ARG A 230 -17.34 -4.91 -0.58
N ASP A 231 -18.23 -3.94 -0.75
CA ASP A 231 -19.68 -4.15 -0.67
C ASP A 231 -20.22 -5.06 -1.78
N VAL A 232 -19.54 -5.11 -2.94
CA VAL A 232 -19.88 -6.03 -4.04
C VAL A 232 -19.52 -7.49 -3.76
N LEU A 233 -18.73 -7.78 -2.72
CA LEU A 233 -18.29 -9.14 -2.41
C LEU A 233 -19.40 -9.92 -1.71
N PRO A 234 -19.63 -11.20 -2.08
CA PRO A 234 -20.66 -12.00 -1.45
C PRO A 234 -20.24 -12.36 -0.01
N LYS A 235 -21.25 -12.54 0.86
CA LYS A 235 -21.02 -13.01 2.24
C LYS A 235 -20.68 -14.51 2.31
N MET A 236 -20.97 -15.26 1.26
CA MET A 236 -20.78 -16.71 1.19
C MET A 236 -20.22 -17.10 -0.17
N TYR A 237 -19.31 -18.05 -0.18
CA TYR A 237 -18.70 -18.61 -1.39
C TYR A 237 -19.02 -20.09 -1.51
N THR A 238 -19.06 -20.60 -2.74
CA THR A 238 -19.20 -22.05 -2.95
C THR A 238 -17.91 -22.75 -2.55
N ARG A 239 -18.02 -23.99 -2.06
CA ARG A 239 -16.84 -24.83 -1.77
C ARG A 239 -15.93 -24.96 -2.99
N ALA A 240 -16.50 -25.07 -4.18
CA ALA A 240 -15.75 -25.22 -5.43
C ALA A 240 -14.88 -23.98 -5.72
N ASP A 241 -15.41 -22.78 -5.49
CA ASP A 241 -14.69 -21.54 -5.74
C ASP A 241 -13.61 -21.29 -4.68
N VAL A 242 -13.89 -21.60 -3.42
CA VAL A 242 -12.88 -21.53 -2.35
C VAL A 242 -11.72 -22.49 -2.63
N VAL A 243 -12.01 -23.76 -2.97
CA VAL A 243 -10.98 -24.74 -3.32
C VAL A 243 -10.18 -24.30 -4.56
N PHE A 244 -10.87 -23.78 -5.58
CA PHE A 244 -10.20 -23.22 -6.76
C PHE A 244 -9.20 -22.13 -6.36
N ASN A 245 -9.63 -21.16 -5.55
CA ASN A 245 -8.80 -20.03 -5.17
C ASN A 245 -7.62 -20.44 -4.29
N LEU A 246 -7.83 -21.35 -3.33
CA LEU A 246 -6.76 -21.88 -2.47
C LEU A 246 -5.68 -22.60 -3.29
N GLN A 247 -6.06 -23.37 -4.31
CA GLN A 247 -5.08 -24.03 -5.19
C GLN A 247 -4.20 -23.01 -5.92
N ARG A 248 -4.79 -21.92 -6.41
CA ARG A 248 -4.06 -20.88 -7.15
C ARG A 248 -3.19 -20.04 -6.23
N ALA A 249 -3.73 -19.61 -5.08
CA ALA A 249 -2.98 -18.86 -4.07
C ALA A 249 -1.79 -19.64 -3.51
N ALA A 250 -1.88 -20.97 -3.37
CA ALA A 250 -0.77 -21.81 -2.94
C ALA A 250 0.34 -21.95 -3.98
N LEU A 251 -0.02 -21.96 -5.28
CA LEU A 251 0.93 -22.14 -6.38
C LEU A 251 1.56 -20.82 -6.85
N LEU A 252 0.84 -19.71 -6.73
CA LEU A 252 1.26 -18.41 -7.25
C LEU A 252 2.65 -17.97 -6.75
N PRO A 253 3.01 -18.11 -5.44
CA PRO A 253 4.35 -17.78 -4.97
C PRO A 253 5.47 -18.56 -5.65
N ALA A 254 5.25 -19.85 -5.90
CA ALA A 254 6.22 -20.68 -6.60
C ALA A 254 6.30 -20.32 -8.09
N ALA A 255 5.16 -20.09 -8.74
CA ALA A 255 5.10 -19.74 -10.16
C ALA A 255 5.81 -18.42 -10.46
N LEU A 256 5.59 -17.38 -9.66
CA LEU A 256 6.24 -16.07 -9.81
C LEU A 256 7.70 -16.05 -9.36
N GLY A 257 8.13 -17.05 -8.58
CA GLY A 257 9.52 -17.19 -8.11
C GLY A 257 10.45 -17.90 -9.09
N ASN A 258 9.91 -18.68 -10.03
CA ASN A 258 10.70 -19.51 -10.94
C ASN A 258 11.31 -18.70 -12.10
N SER A 259 12.60 -18.91 -12.37
CA SER A 259 13.30 -18.37 -13.53
C SER A 259 13.84 -19.53 -14.40
N PRO A 260 13.53 -19.58 -15.71
CA PRO A 260 12.70 -18.62 -16.45
C PRO A 260 11.21 -18.69 -16.05
N PRO A 261 10.45 -17.59 -16.16
CA PRO A 261 9.00 -17.60 -15.92
C PRO A 261 8.27 -18.54 -16.87
N ASP A 262 7.29 -19.30 -16.35
CA ASP A 262 6.35 -20.12 -17.12
C ASP A 262 5.05 -19.32 -17.33
N PRO A 263 4.78 -18.79 -18.54
CA PRO A 263 3.61 -17.95 -18.79
C PRO A 263 2.28 -18.67 -18.54
N ASP A 264 2.16 -19.94 -18.91
CA ASP A 264 0.92 -20.70 -18.77
C ASP A 264 0.64 -21.01 -17.29
N MET A 265 1.68 -21.41 -16.54
CA MET A 265 1.54 -21.64 -15.10
C MET A 265 1.19 -20.35 -14.36
N ILE A 266 1.86 -19.23 -14.67
CA ILE A 266 1.59 -17.94 -14.02
C ILE A 266 0.17 -17.46 -14.35
N TYR A 267 -0.24 -17.51 -15.62
CA TYR A 267 -1.58 -17.10 -16.04
C TYR A 267 -2.68 -17.89 -15.32
N LEU A 268 -2.52 -19.21 -15.21
CA LEU A 268 -3.46 -20.08 -14.51
C LEU A 268 -3.44 -19.85 -12.99
N ALA A 269 -2.27 -19.57 -12.41
CA ALA A 269 -2.12 -19.27 -10.98
C ALA A 269 -2.67 -17.88 -10.61
N MET A 270 -2.76 -16.94 -11.55
CA MET A 270 -3.33 -15.61 -11.32
C MET A 270 -4.87 -15.56 -11.40
N GLN A 271 -5.53 -16.66 -11.77
CA GLN A 271 -6.99 -16.70 -11.85
C GLN A 271 -7.61 -16.61 -10.45
N ASP A 272 -8.65 -15.80 -10.33
CA ASP A 272 -9.34 -15.52 -9.07
C ASP A 272 -10.84 -15.81 -9.18
N LYS A 273 -11.40 -16.31 -8.08
CA LYS A 273 -12.84 -16.49 -7.91
C LYS A 273 -13.43 -15.82 -6.68
N VAL A 274 -12.62 -15.12 -5.90
CA VAL A 274 -13.04 -14.56 -4.60
C VAL A 274 -13.43 -13.09 -4.74
N HIS A 275 -12.74 -12.29 -5.55
CA HIS A 275 -12.98 -10.84 -5.57
C HIS A 275 -13.12 -10.23 -6.97
N GLN A 276 -12.28 -10.61 -7.94
CA GLN A 276 -12.30 -10.06 -9.29
C GLN A 276 -13.62 -10.30 -10.05
N PRO A 277 -14.26 -11.50 -9.98
CA PRO A 277 -15.53 -11.71 -10.69
C PRO A 277 -16.64 -10.75 -10.27
N TYR A 278 -16.59 -10.26 -9.03
CA TYR A 278 -17.55 -9.33 -8.45
C TYR A 278 -17.13 -7.87 -8.71
N ARG A 279 -15.84 -7.56 -8.52
CA ARG A 279 -15.28 -6.21 -8.71
C ARG A 279 -15.21 -5.77 -10.16
N ARG A 280 -15.10 -6.69 -11.13
CA ARG A 280 -15.02 -6.33 -12.55
C ARG A 280 -16.22 -5.54 -13.06
N THR A 281 -17.36 -5.61 -12.37
CA THR A 281 -18.56 -4.83 -12.68
C THR A 281 -18.39 -3.33 -12.39
N LEU A 282 -17.41 -2.96 -11.56
CA LEU A 282 -17.11 -1.57 -11.18
C LEU A 282 -16.15 -0.87 -12.15
N ILE A 283 -15.55 -1.60 -13.09
CA ILE A 283 -14.49 -1.12 -13.97
C ILE A 283 -14.93 -1.40 -15.41
N PRO A 284 -15.48 -0.40 -16.12
CA PRO A 284 -15.92 -0.57 -17.50
C PRO A 284 -14.75 -1.02 -18.39
N GLY A 285 -14.99 -2.02 -19.25
CA GLY A 285 -13.98 -2.58 -20.15
C GLY A 285 -13.09 -3.68 -19.54
N LEU A 286 -13.10 -3.88 -18.21
CA LEU A 286 -12.26 -4.91 -17.58
C LEU A 286 -12.63 -6.35 -18.02
N PRO A 287 -13.90 -6.76 -18.08
CA PRO A 287 -14.26 -8.10 -18.55
C PRO A 287 -13.69 -8.41 -19.93
N GLU A 288 -13.80 -7.46 -20.86
CA GLU A 288 -13.31 -7.58 -22.22
C GLU A 288 -11.77 -7.67 -22.27
N ILE A 289 -11.07 -6.90 -21.43
CA ILE A 289 -9.60 -6.99 -21.30
C ILE A 289 -9.18 -8.38 -20.80
N LEU A 290 -9.82 -8.89 -19.74
CA LEU A 290 -9.47 -10.19 -19.15
C LEU A 290 -9.78 -11.36 -20.09
N GLU A 291 -10.83 -11.26 -20.90
CA GLU A 291 -11.24 -12.31 -21.85
C GLU A 291 -10.44 -12.26 -23.17
N SER A 292 -9.99 -11.08 -23.59
CA SER A 292 -9.30 -10.89 -24.88
C SER A 292 -7.77 -11.07 -24.82
N MET A 293 -7.18 -11.20 -23.63
CA MET A 293 -5.73 -11.24 -23.43
C MET A 293 -5.30 -12.40 -22.54
N ASN A 294 -4.40 -13.23 -23.06
CA ASN A 294 -3.73 -14.32 -22.37
C ASN A 294 -2.34 -14.55 -23.01
N PRO A 295 -1.45 -15.38 -22.43
CA PRO A 295 -0.10 -15.60 -22.97
C PRO A 295 -0.08 -16.06 -24.44
N SER A 296 -1.07 -16.84 -24.87
CA SER A 296 -1.17 -17.34 -26.25
C SER A 296 -1.59 -16.27 -27.26
N THR A 297 -2.33 -15.25 -26.83
CA THR A 297 -2.87 -14.16 -27.68
C THR A 297 -2.10 -12.86 -27.56
N GLN A 298 -1.26 -12.72 -26.53
CA GLN A 298 -0.38 -11.59 -26.31
C GLN A 298 0.99 -12.10 -25.82
N PRO A 299 1.96 -12.28 -26.73
CA PRO A 299 3.32 -12.66 -26.36
C PRO A 299 3.92 -11.69 -25.34
N GLY A 300 4.68 -12.23 -24.37
CA GLY A 300 5.28 -11.46 -23.28
C GLY A 300 4.38 -11.27 -22.05
N LEU A 301 3.05 -11.43 -22.19
CA LEU A 301 2.10 -11.34 -21.08
C LEU A 301 2.12 -12.63 -20.24
N LEU A 302 2.12 -12.47 -18.91
CA LEU A 302 2.03 -13.57 -17.95
C LEU A 302 0.66 -13.60 -17.26
N GLY A 303 0.05 -12.44 -17.02
CA GLY A 303 -1.29 -12.37 -16.45
C GLY A 303 -1.72 -10.96 -16.13
N ILE A 304 -3.03 -10.79 -15.95
CA ILE A 304 -3.67 -9.49 -15.69
C ILE A 304 -4.53 -9.64 -14.43
N CYS A 305 -4.42 -8.70 -13.51
CA CYS A 305 -5.22 -8.66 -12.30
C CYS A 305 -5.54 -7.23 -11.88
N LEU A 306 -6.51 -7.10 -10.98
CA LEU A 306 -6.78 -5.83 -10.30
C LEU A 306 -5.69 -5.53 -9.28
N SER A 307 -5.23 -4.28 -9.26
CA SER A 307 -4.37 -3.77 -8.20
C SER A 307 -5.20 -3.47 -6.96
N GLY A 308 -5.15 -4.33 -5.95
CA GLY A 308 -5.97 -4.19 -4.75
C GLY A 308 -7.48 -4.17 -5.08
N ALA A 309 -8.14 -3.06 -4.77
CA ALA A 309 -9.55 -2.81 -5.06
C ALA A 309 -9.82 -2.22 -6.46
N GLY A 310 -8.77 -1.85 -7.20
CA GLY A 310 -8.86 -1.10 -8.46
C GLY A 310 -9.01 0.42 -8.26
N PRO A 311 -9.24 1.18 -9.35
CA PRO A 311 -9.40 0.72 -10.73
C PRO A 311 -8.09 0.42 -11.48
N THR A 312 -6.93 0.63 -10.88
CA THR A 312 -5.65 0.26 -11.52
C THR A 312 -5.62 -1.23 -11.86
N ILE A 313 -5.19 -1.53 -13.08
CA ILE A 313 -4.92 -2.88 -13.56
C ILE A 313 -3.42 -3.11 -13.52
N LEU A 314 -3.00 -4.27 -13.01
CA LEU A 314 -1.64 -4.76 -13.18
C LEU A 314 -1.60 -5.83 -14.26
N ALA A 315 -0.71 -5.66 -15.24
CA ALA A 315 -0.30 -6.72 -16.13
C ALA A 315 1.15 -7.12 -15.81
N LEU A 316 1.36 -8.40 -15.50
CA LEU A 316 2.70 -8.97 -15.33
C LEU A 316 3.21 -9.42 -16.70
N ALA A 317 4.44 -9.05 -17.04
CA ALA A 317 5.02 -9.32 -18.35
C ALA A 317 6.54 -9.45 -18.29
N THR A 318 7.13 -10.12 -19.29
CA THR A 318 8.60 -10.24 -19.45
C THR A 318 9.17 -9.33 -20.53
N ASP A 319 8.36 -8.99 -21.54
CA ASP A 319 8.73 -8.12 -22.65
C ASP A 319 7.47 -7.45 -23.24
N ARG A 320 7.63 -6.70 -24.35
CA ARG A 320 6.51 -6.04 -25.08
C ARG A 320 5.62 -5.14 -24.20
N PHE A 321 6.22 -4.50 -23.20
CA PHE A 321 5.49 -3.71 -22.20
C PHE A 321 4.59 -2.63 -22.81
N GLU A 322 5.11 -1.87 -23.76
CA GLU A 322 4.36 -0.79 -24.42
C GLU A 322 3.22 -1.32 -25.29
N GLU A 323 3.43 -2.44 -26.00
CA GLU A 323 2.40 -3.08 -26.82
C GLU A 323 1.25 -3.59 -25.93
N ILE A 324 1.58 -4.28 -24.84
CA ILE A 324 0.61 -4.78 -23.86
C ILE A 324 -0.17 -3.60 -23.25
N ALA A 325 0.53 -2.53 -22.84
CA ALA A 325 -0.09 -1.35 -22.27
C ALA A 325 -1.06 -0.68 -23.26
N ASN A 326 -0.61 -0.46 -24.50
CA ASN A 326 -1.42 0.19 -25.53
C ASN A 326 -2.66 -0.65 -25.91
N ARG A 327 -2.56 -1.98 -25.92
CA ARG A 327 -3.72 -2.86 -26.15
C ARG A 327 -4.76 -2.72 -25.04
N ILE A 328 -4.34 -2.68 -23.77
CA ILE A 328 -5.24 -2.48 -22.63
C ILE A 328 -5.86 -1.07 -22.66
N ILE A 329 -5.05 -0.04 -22.92
CA ILE A 329 -5.50 1.35 -23.03
C ILE A 329 -6.50 1.54 -24.18
N GLY A 330 -6.30 0.83 -25.30
CA GLY A 330 -7.23 0.84 -26.43
C GLY A 330 -8.65 0.38 -26.04
N GLN A 331 -8.75 -0.64 -25.18
CA GLN A 331 -10.05 -1.12 -24.68
C GLN A 331 -10.73 -0.11 -23.75
N PHE A 332 -9.96 0.55 -22.88
CA PHE A 332 -10.49 1.64 -22.07
C PHE A 332 -10.92 2.85 -22.90
N SER A 333 -10.14 3.18 -23.93
CA SER A 333 -10.45 4.29 -24.85
C SER A 333 -11.76 4.04 -25.60
N ALA A 334 -12.04 2.79 -25.99
CA ALA A 334 -13.34 2.40 -26.58
C ALA A 334 -14.52 2.61 -25.62
N ASN A 335 -14.26 2.67 -24.32
CA ASN A 335 -15.23 2.99 -23.27
C ASN A 335 -15.16 4.46 -22.79
N ASN A 336 -14.49 5.34 -23.53
CA ASN A 336 -14.27 6.77 -23.20
C ASN A 336 -13.51 6.99 -21.87
N ILE A 337 -12.64 6.05 -21.50
CA ILE A 337 -11.81 6.16 -20.29
C ILE A 337 -10.37 6.47 -20.70
N SER A 338 -9.88 7.63 -20.26
CA SER A 338 -8.47 7.99 -20.39
C SER A 338 -7.65 7.18 -19.38
N CYS A 339 -6.45 6.76 -19.77
CA CYS A 339 -5.56 5.97 -18.92
C CYS A 339 -4.12 6.51 -19.01
N GLN A 340 -3.39 6.40 -17.91
CA GLN A 340 -1.94 6.50 -17.90
C GLN A 340 -1.35 5.11 -17.61
N TRP A 341 -0.10 4.87 -17.98
CA TRP A 341 0.58 3.65 -17.58
C TRP A 341 2.00 3.92 -17.08
N LYS A 342 2.47 3.02 -16.22
CA LYS A 342 3.85 3.02 -15.70
C LYS A 342 4.41 1.60 -15.77
N LEU A 343 5.66 1.48 -16.19
CA LEU A 343 6.44 0.26 -16.01
C LEU A 343 7.11 0.31 -14.64
N LEU A 344 6.80 -0.66 -13.79
CA LEU A 344 7.27 -0.74 -12.41
C LEU A 344 7.95 -2.10 -12.16
N GLU A 345 8.89 -2.09 -11.23
CA GLU A 345 9.61 -3.28 -10.79
C GLU A 345 9.35 -3.51 -9.29
N PRO A 346 9.51 -4.74 -8.78
CA PRO A 346 9.37 -4.98 -7.35
C PRO A 346 10.38 -4.17 -6.54
N ALA A 347 9.89 -3.34 -5.63
CA ALA A 347 10.74 -2.56 -4.71
C ALA A 347 11.27 -3.45 -3.60
N GLN A 348 12.44 -4.07 -3.80
CA GLN A 348 12.94 -5.13 -2.91
C GLN A 348 13.27 -4.69 -1.48
N ALA A 349 13.65 -3.43 -1.26
CA ALA A 349 14.08 -2.94 0.05
C ALA A 349 12.92 -2.62 1.01
N GLY A 350 11.72 -2.37 0.47
CA GLY A 350 10.59 -1.82 1.24
C GLY A 350 10.88 -0.39 1.66
N THR A 351 10.42 -0.01 2.85
CA THR A 351 10.72 1.30 3.42
C THR A 351 12.19 1.42 3.79
N THR A 352 12.80 2.55 3.41
CA THR A 352 14.19 2.91 3.72
C THR A 352 14.28 4.32 4.31
N VAL A 353 15.34 4.56 5.07
CA VAL A 353 15.70 5.88 5.62
C VAL A 353 17.13 6.19 5.18
N GLU A 354 17.32 7.36 4.56
CA GLU A 354 18.61 7.85 4.08
C GLU A 354 18.99 9.11 4.85
N TYR A 355 20.03 9.05 5.68
CA TYR A 355 20.52 10.20 6.44
C TYR A 355 21.44 11.09 5.58
N GLN A 356 21.32 12.41 5.72
CA GLN A 356 22.06 13.40 4.94
C GLN A 356 23.18 14.08 5.73
#